data_AF-A0A3C2E398-F1
#
_entry.id   AF-A0A3C2E398-F1
#
_cell.length_a   1.000
_cell.length_b   1.000
_cell.length_c   1.000
_cell.angle_alpha   90.00
_cell.angle_beta   90.00
_cell.angle_gamma   90.00
#
_symmetry.space_group_name_H-M   'P 1'
#
loop_
_entity.id
_entity.type
_entity.pdbx_description
1 polymer ?
#
loop_
_entity_poly.entity_id
_entity_poly.type
_entity_poly.pdbx_seq_one_letter_code
_entity_poly.pdbx_strand_id
1 'polypeptide(L)' 'MPRKASNTNGADVVKAADEATARLAEVKASIGQVIYGLDEVVELSLAAILSGGHALLVGAPGLAKTRLVE' A
#
# COMPACT_ATOMS: atom_id res chain seq x y z
N MET A 1 -0.37 -5.76 36.13
CA MET A 1 0.74 -6.10 35.22
C MET A 1 1.16 -4.85 34.45
N PRO A 2 2.45 -4.46 34.47
CA PRO A 2 2.92 -3.19 33.91
C PRO A 2 2.99 -3.20 32.38
N ARG A 3 2.41 -2.18 31.73
CA ARG A 3 2.56 -1.89 30.29
C ARG A 3 3.98 -1.37 30.05
N LYS A 4 4.79 -2.14 29.33
CA LYS A 4 6.14 -1.78 28.91
C LYS A 4 6.03 -0.58 27.94
N ALA A 5 6.39 0.61 28.41
CA ALA A 5 6.67 1.73 27.53
C ALA A 5 7.82 1.30 26.60
N SER A 6 7.52 1.05 25.33
CA SER A 6 8.52 0.70 24.34
C SER A 6 9.36 1.93 24.06
N ASN A 7 10.62 1.85 24.42
CA ASN A 7 11.65 2.81 24.02
C ASN A 7 11.85 2.65 22.50
N THR A 8 11.17 3.45 21.68
CA THR A 8 11.30 3.38 20.23
C THR A 8 12.60 4.05 19.81
N ASN A 9 13.69 3.28 19.73
CA ASN A 9 14.95 3.79 19.21
C ASN A 9 14.78 4.13 17.71
N GLY A 10 15.43 5.19 17.24
CA GLY A 10 15.38 5.57 15.82
C GLY A 10 15.81 4.44 14.87
N ALA A 11 16.73 3.58 15.31
CA ALA A 11 17.14 2.39 14.59
C ALA A 11 16.01 1.36 14.39
N ASP A 12 15.12 1.22 15.38
CA ASP A 12 13.99 0.28 15.30
C ASP A 12 12.91 0.79 14.33
N VAL A 13 12.69 2.11 14.30
CA VAL A 13 11.74 2.75 13.37
C VAL A 13 12.22 2.61 11.93
N VAL A 14 13.52 2.86 11.68
CA VAL A 14 14.10 2.73 10.33
C VAL A 14 13.99 1.29 9.84
N LYS A 15 14.33 0.31 10.68
CA LYS A 15 14.20 -1.10 10.33
C LYS A 15 12.76 -1.50 10.00
N ALA A 16 11.79 -1.07 10.81
CA ALA A 16 10.38 -1.34 10.55
C ALA A 16 9.89 -0.67 9.26
N ALA A 17 10.38 0.53 8.95
CA ALA A 17 10.07 1.22 7.70
C ALA A 17 10.63 0.47 6.48
N ASP A 18 11.89 0.02 6.54
CA ASP A 18 12.52 -0.75 5.44
C ASP A 18 11.76 -2.06 5.17
N GLU A 19 11.37 -2.79 6.23
CA GLU A 19 10.56 -4.00 6.11
C GLU A 19 9.18 -3.73 5.49
N ALA A 20 8.54 -2.61 5.85
CA ALA A 20 7.27 -2.20 5.28
C ALA A 20 7.41 -1.84 3.79
N THR A 21 8.47 -1.11 3.42
CA THR A 21 8.75 -0.76 2.03
C THR A 21 9.00 -2.00 1.17
N ALA A 22 9.75 -2.99 1.68
CA ALA A 22 9.98 -4.25 0.98
C ALA A 22 8.67 -5.01 0.71
N ARG A 23 7.79 -5.12 1.71
CA ARG A 23 6.46 -5.74 1.55
C ARG A 23 5.58 -4.99 0.55
N LEU A 24 5.61 -3.66 0.58
CA LEU A 24 4.89 -2.82 -0.37
C LEU A 24 5.34 -3.08 -1.81
N ALA A 25 6.65 -3.27 -2.04
CA ALA A 25 7.17 -3.62 -3.35
C ALA A 25 6.66 -4.98 -3.83
N GLU A 26 6.61 -5.99 -2.96
CA GLU A 26 6.06 -7.32 -3.28
C GLU A 26 4.55 -7.26 -3.62
N VAL A 27 3.80 -6.45 -2.88
CA VAL A 27 2.36 -6.22 -3.15
C VAL A 27 2.18 -5.55 -4.51
N LYS A 28 2.93 -4.48 -4.81
CA LYS A 28 2.86 -3.79 -6.12
C LYS A 28 3.21 -4.75 -7.27
N ALA A 29 4.26 -5.57 -7.11
CA ALA A 29 4.67 -6.54 -8.12
C ALA A 29 3.57 -7.59 -8.40
N SER A 30 2.87 -8.02 -7.35
CA SER A 30 1.76 -8.98 -7.46
C SER A 30 0.56 -8.38 -8.19
N ILE A 31 0.21 -7.13 -7.86
CA ILE A 31 -0.88 -6.39 -8.53
C ILE A 31 -0.54 -6.18 -10.02
N GLY A 32 0.73 -5.87 -10.33
CA GLY A 32 1.22 -5.69 -11.69
C GLY A 32 1.12 -6.93 -12.60
N GLN A 33 0.91 -8.13 -12.05
CA GLN A 33 0.63 -9.34 -12.85
C GLN A 33 -0.78 -9.34 -13.47
N VAL A 34 -1.71 -8.58 -12.87
CA VAL A 34 -3.13 -8.58 -13.25
C VAL A 34 -3.57 -7.23 -13.82
N ILE A 35 -2.94 -6.15 -13.35
CA ILE A 35 -3.27 -4.77 -13.69
C ILE A 35 -2.10 -4.14 -14.44
N TYR A 36 -2.34 -3.72 -15.68
CA TYR A 36 -1.32 -3.18 -16.58
C TYR A 36 -1.56 -1.70 -16.83
N GLY A 37 -0.52 -0.87 -16.74
CA GLY A 37 -0.55 0.55 -17.11
C GLY A 37 -1.30 1.46 -16.14
N LEU A 38 -1.53 1.02 -14.90
CA LEU A 38 -2.21 1.78 -13.84
C LEU A 38 -1.36 1.90 -12.57
N ASP A 39 -0.03 1.96 -12.70
CA ASP A 39 0.91 1.97 -11.58
C ASP A 39 0.61 3.09 -10.56
N GLU A 40 0.31 4.30 -11.06
CA GLU A 40 -0.04 5.46 -10.23
C GLU A 40 -1.35 5.25 -9.47
N VAL A 41 -2.35 4.64 -10.10
CA VAL A 41 -3.64 4.36 -9.45
C VAL A 41 -3.46 3.34 -8.33
N VAL A 42 -2.70 2.28 -8.58
CA VAL A 42 -2.38 1.26 -7.56
C VAL A 42 -1.66 1.90 -6.37
N GLU A 43 -0.71 2.78 -6.62
CA GLU A 43 0.04 3.48 -5.56
C GLU A 43 -0.86 4.39 -4.72
N LEU A 44 -1.72 5.18 -5.35
CA LEU A 44 -2.68 6.05 -4.66
C LEU A 44 -3.72 5.25 -3.87
N SER A 45 -4.19 4.12 -4.40
CA SER A 45 -5.11 3.22 -3.70
C SER A 45 -4.46 2.61 -2.45
N LEU A 46 -3.21 2.13 -2.56
CA LEU A 46 -2.46 1.62 -1.42
C LEU A 46 -2.21 2.71 -0.38
N ALA A 47 -1.85 3.93 -0.80
CA ALA A 47 -1.67 5.07 0.09
C ALA A 47 -2.96 5.40 0.86
N ALA A 48 -4.11 5.43 0.17
CA ALA A 48 -5.40 5.68 0.81
C ALA A 48 -5.77 4.60 1.82
N ILE A 49 -5.56 3.33 1.50
CA ILE A 49 -5.86 2.20 2.41
C ILE A 49 -4.96 2.26 3.65
N LEU A 50 -3.65 2.44 3.45
CA LEU A 50 -2.67 2.45 4.53
C LEU A 50 -2.80 3.67 5.44
N SER A 51 -3.29 4.80 4.91
CA SER A 51 -3.57 6.00 5.70
C SER A 51 -4.94 5.97 6.40
N GLY A 52 -5.76 4.93 6.18
CA GLY A 52 -7.15 4.89 6.65
C GLY A 52 -8.07 5.91 5.97
N GLY A 53 -7.69 6.37 4.78
CA GLY A 53 -8.46 7.27 3.94
C GLY A 53 -9.44 6.53 3.02
N HIS A 54 -10.03 7.27 2.10
CA HIS A 54 -10.96 6.74 1.10
C HIS A 54 -10.46 7.11 -0.30
N ALA A 55 -10.60 6.20 -1.25
CA ALA A 55 -10.29 6.43 -2.65
C ALA A 55 -11.54 6.19 -3.52
N LEU A 56 -11.75 7.05 -4.50
CA LEU A 56 -12.80 6.89 -5.52
C LEU A 56 -12.14 6.70 -6.89
N LEU A 57 -12.44 5.58 -7.54
CA LEU A 57 -11.87 5.24 -8.84
C LEU A 57 -12.80 5.70 -9.97
N VAL A 58 -12.40 6.76 -10.68
CA VAL A 58 -13.16 7.31 -11.81
C VAL A 58 -12.38 7.13 -13.11
N GLY A 59 -13.04 6.69 -14.18
CA GLY A 59 -12.46 6.68 -15.53
C GLY A 59 -13.37 6.05 -16.58
N ALA A 60 -12.96 6.05 -17.84
CA ALA A 60 -13.72 5.47 -18.95
C ALA A 60 -13.93 3.94 -18.83
N PRO A 61 -14.99 3.36 -19.42
CA PRO A 61 -15.22 1.91 -19.41
C PRO A 61 -14.00 1.13 -19.95
N GLY A 62 -13.71 -0.04 -19.38
CA GLY A 62 -12.63 -0.92 -19.87
C GLY A 62 -11.21 -0.66 -19.32
N LEU A 63 -11.00 0.37 -18.49
CA LEU A 63 -9.70 0.67 -17.85
C LEU A 63 -9.41 -0.19 -16.61
N ALA A 64 -9.73 -1.48 -16.63
CA ALA A 64 -9.46 -2.44 -15.54
C ALA A 64 -9.95 -2.06 -14.12
N LYS A 65 -10.80 -1.03 -13.95
CA LYS A 65 -11.30 -0.57 -12.64
C LYS A 65 -11.91 -1.68 -11.78
N THR A 66 -12.62 -2.63 -12.40
CA THR A 66 -13.20 -3.79 -11.71
C THR A 66 -12.12 -4.74 -11.18
N ARG A 67 -11.07 -5.01 -11.97
CA ARG A 67 -9.92 -5.82 -11.54
C ARG A 67 -9.04 -5.14 -10.48
N LEU A 68 -9.18 -3.83 -10.28
CA LEU A 68 -8.47 -3.08 -9.24
C LEU A 68 -9.22 -3.09 -7.90
N VAL A 69 -10.48 -3.50 -7.91
CA VAL A 69 -11.35 -3.59 -6.70
C VAL A 69 -11.55 -5.03 -6.24
N GLU A 70 -11.56 -6.00 -7.17
CA GLU A 70 -11.62 -7.45 -6.89
C GLU A 70 -10.28 -8.03 -6.46
#